data_AF-A0A7J4RCQ5-F1
#
_entry.id   AF-A0A7J4RCQ5-F1
#
_cell.length_a   1.000
_cell.length_b   1.000
_cell.length_c   1.000
_cell.angle_alpha   90.00
_cell.angle_beta   90.00
_cell.angle_gamma   90.00
#
_symmetry.space_group_name_H-M   'P 1'
#
loop_
_entity.id
_entity.type
_entity.pdbx_description
1 polymer ?
#
loop_
_entity_poly.entity_id
_entity_poly.type
_entity_poly.pdbx_seq_one_letter_code
_entity_poly.pdbx_strand_id
1 'polypeptide(L)'
;MQIKEIIDSVEKDASFKKWRKEYREPFLASVFVMFDKAPEKAEWLVGYYNKKNAKVTSFILSGSKICPKPECETLLKNQDVLPLETSAIRIDFDEAVKLAGKAAAKSYHGETQMKTIVVLQANKEFGQHWNIAYVTRGFKSINIKLSCKDGKIMQSKINSLIDISPGKG
;
A
#
# COMPACT_ATOMS: atom_id res chain seq x y z
N MET A 1 6.71 -11.77 -6.26
CA MET A 1 7.25 -11.40 -4.93
C MET A 1 6.24 -11.78 -3.87
N GLN A 2 6.71 -12.33 -2.75
CA GLN A 2 5.84 -12.79 -1.66
C GLN A 2 5.75 -11.73 -0.56
N ILE A 3 4.57 -11.17 -0.30
CA ILE A 3 4.41 -10.14 0.75
C ILE A 3 4.76 -10.64 2.14
N LYS A 4 4.50 -11.91 2.42
CA LYS A 4 4.85 -12.52 3.69
C LYS A 4 6.35 -12.44 3.95
N GLU A 5 7.18 -12.65 2.93
CA GLU A 5 8.63 -12.55 3.04
C GLU A 5 9.09 -11.11 3.31
N ILE A 6 8.43 -10.11 2.73
CA ILE A 6 8.70 -8.69 2.96
C ILE A 6 8.42 -8.33 4.43
N ILE A 7 7.25 -8.73 4.94
CA ILE A 7 6.87 -8.50 6.34
C ILE A 7 7.83 -9.21 7.28
N ASP A 8 8.07 -10.50 7.05
CA ASP A 8 8.98 -11.32 7.85
C ASP A 8 10.39 -10.73 7.91
N SER A 9 10.88 -10.20 6.80
CA SER A 9 12.22 -9.59 6.73
C SER A 9 12.30 -8.38 7.65
N VAL A 10 11.27 -7.53 7.65
CA VAL A 10 11.16 -6.40 8.57
C VAL A 10 11.06 -6.88 10.02
N GLU A 11 10.20 -7.85 10.31
CA GLU A 11 9.98 -8.31 11.69
C GLU A 11 11.17 -9.04 12.31
N LYS A 12 12.02 -9.65 11.47
CA LYS A 12 13.25 -10.33 11.91
C LYS A 12 14.41 -9.36 12.17
N ASP A 13 14.33 -8.13 11.68
CA ASP A 13 15.38 -7.13 11.80
C ASP A 13 15.62 -6.65 13.24
N ALA A 14 16.87 -6.32 13.54
CA ALA A 14 17.27 -5.89 14.88
C ALA A 14 16.66 -4.53 15.25
N SER A 15 16.54 -3.60 14.31
CA SER A 15 15.93 -2.28 14.55
C SER A 15 14.44 -2.41 14.83
N PHE A 16 13.73 -3.28 14.09
CA PHE A 16 12.33 -3.58 14.35
C PHE A 16 12.14 -4.23 15.72
N LYS A 17 12.92 -5.28 16.04
CA LYS A 17 12.84 -5.95 17.35
C LYS A 17 13.12 -5.00 18.52
N LYS A 18 14.06 -4.06 18.35
CA LYS A 18 14.34 -3.02 19.35
C LYS A 18 13.12 -2.11 19.52
N TRP A 19 12.57 -1.59 18.41
CA TRP A 19 11.37 -0.75 18.43
C TRP A 19 10.17 -1.48 19.03
N ARG A 20 9.95 -2.74 18.69
CA ARG A 20 8.81 -3.55 19.19
C ARG A 20 8.85 -3.79 20.69
N LYS A 21 10.04 -3.81 21.30
CA LYS A 21 10.18 -3.90 22.77
C LYS A 21 9.66 -2.65 23.48
N GLU A 22 9.86 -1.48 22.87
CA GLU A 22 9.43 -0.18 23.39
C GLU A 22 7.95 0.10 23.06
N TYR A 23 7.51 -0.27 21.86
CA TYR A 23 6.16 -0.04 21.37
C TYR A 23 5.42 -1.36 21.12
N ARG A 24 4.69 -1.83 22.14
CA ARG A 24 4.00 -3.14 22.10
C ARG A 24 2.61 -3.13 21.44
N GLU A 25 1.96 -1.97 21.43
CA GLU A 25 0.59 -1.79 20.98
C GLU A 25 0.39 -1.59 19.47
N PRO A 26 1.32 -1.00 18.71
CA PRO A 26 1.12 -0.83 17.28
C PRO A 26 0.88 -2.18 16.59
N PHE A 27 0.07 -2.20 15.55
CA PHE A 27 -0.21 -3.41 14.76
C PHE A 27 0.14 -3.19 13.29
N LEU A 28 0.46 -4.28 12.58
CA LEU A 28 0.73 -4.22 11.15
C LEU A 28 -0.52 -3.71 10.41
N ALA A 29 -0.41 -2.54 9.78
CA ALA A 29 -1.54 -1.84 9.19
C ALA A 29 -1.47 -1.73 7.67
N SER A 30 -0.25 -1.66 7.13
CA SER A 30 -0.07 -1.47 5.69
C SER A 30 1.25 -2.02 5.18
N VAL A 31 1.24 -2.47 3.93
CA VAL A 31 2.46 -2.70 3.13
C VAL A 31 2.35 -1.86 1.87
N PHE A 32 3.31 -0.97 1.65
CA PHE A 32 3.31 0.00 0.56
C PHE A 32 4.53 -0.20 -0.33
N VAL A 33 4.34 -0.08 -1.64
CA VAL A 33 5.44 0.02 -2.61
C VAL A 33 5.04 0.97 -3.73
N MET A 34 6.03 1.67 -4.27
CA MET A 34 5.85 2.56 -5.40
C MET A 34 6.97 2.38 -6.40
N PHE A 35 6.63 2.20 -7.67
CA PHE A 35 7.59 1.91 -8.73
C PHE A 35 7.08 2.39 -10.08
N ASP A 36 7.99 2.59 -11.03
CA ASP A 36 7.63 3.09 -12.36
C ASP A 36 7.46 1.92 -13.32
N LYS A 37 8.57 1.23 -13.67
CA LYS A 37 8.58 0.06 -14.55
C LYS A 37 9.01 -1.24 -13.89
N ALA A 38 9.82 -1.15 -12.83
CA ALA A 38 10.56 -2.27 -12.24
C ALA A 38 10.30 -2.36 -10.73
N PRO A 39 9.38 -3.22 -10.26
CA PRO A 39 9.09 -3.37 -8.83
C PRO A 39 10.26 -3.98 -8.03
N GLU A 40 11.19 -4.69 -8.67
CA GLU A 40 12.31 -5.38 -8.02
C GLU A 40 13.36 -4.43 -7.41
N LYS A 41 13.38 -3.16 -7.85
CA LYS A 41 14.26 -2.11 -7.29
C LYS A 41 13.54 -1.15 -6.35
N ALA A 42 12.25 -1.40 -6.10
CA ALA A 42 11.42 -0.51 -5.32
C ALA A 42 11.65 -0.69 -3.82
N GLU A 43 11.50 0.41 -3.08
CA GLU A 43 11.54 0.38 -1.63
C GLU A 43 10.17 0.00 -1.09
N TRP A 44 10.16 -0.98 -0.19
CA TRP A 44 8.96 -1.43 0.50
C TRP A 44 8.83 -0.73 1.84
N LEU A 45 7.65 -0.20 2.13
CA LEU A 45 7.33 0.39 3.42
C LEU A 45 6.35 -0.52 4.15
N VAL A 46 6.77 -1.07 5.30
CA VAL A 46 5.92 -1.85 6.19
C VAL A 46 5.50 -0.96 7.35
N GLY A 47 4.21 -0.63 7.40
CA GLY A 47 3.63 0.35 8.32
C GLY A 47 2.92 -0.29 9.49
N TYR A 48 3.24 0.17 10.70
CA TYR A 48 2.62 -0.24 11.95
C TYR A 48 1.86 0.92 12.57
N TYR A 49 0.55 0.76 12.76
CA TYR A 49 -0.33 1.81 13.26
C TYR A 49 -0.51 1.72 14.76
N ASN A 50 -0.35 2.84 15.45
CA ASN A 50 -0.63 3.00 16.86
C ASN A 50 -1.97 3.75 17.05
N LYS A 51 -2.97 3.06 17.60
CA LYS A 51 -4.30 3.66 17.84
C LYS A 51 -4.26 4.81 18.85
N LYS A 52 -3.34 4.80 19.82
CA LYS A 52 -3.31 5.79 20.91
C LYS A 52 -2.98 7.19 20.41
N ASN A 53 -2.03 7.29 19.48
CA ASN A 53 -1.57 8.58 18.95
C ASN A 53 -1.95 8.78 17.47
N ALA A 54 -2.67 7.84 16.88
CA ALA A 54 -3.07 7.84 15.47
C ALA A 54 -1.90 7.97 14.47
N LYS A 55 -0.71 7.47 14.83
CA LYS A 55 0.49 7.54 13.98
C LYS A 55 0.86 6.18 13.39
N VAL A 56 1.57 6.23 12.26
CA VAL A 56 2.20 5.05 11.65
C VAL A 56 3.72 5.18 11.76
N THR A 57 4.37 4.15 12.30
CA THR A 57 5.81 3.94 12.14
C THR A 57 6.04 3.03 10.94
N SER A 58 6.88 3.46 10.00
CA SER A 58 7.17 2.68 8.79
C SER A 58 8.62 2.19 8.80
N PHE A 59 8.82 0.95 8.40
CA PHE A 59 10.14 0.37 8.16
C PHE A 59 10.35 0.24 6.66
N ILE A 60 11.44 0.81 6.16
CA ILE A 60 11.80 0.79 4.76
C ILE A 60 12.69 -0.43 4.53
N LEU A 61 12.31 -1.31 3.62
CA LEU A 61 13.14 -2.38 3.09
C LEU A 61 13.62 -1.99 1.69
N SER A 62 14.93 -1.79 1.55
CA SER A 62 15.61 -1.42 0.30
C SER A 62 16.76 -2.39 0.06
N GLY A 63 16.55 -3.37 -0.82
CA GLY A 63 17.43 -4.53 -0.95
C GLY A 63 17.49 -5.32 0.37
N SER A 64 18.68 -5.44 0.97
CA SER A 64 18.89 -6.11 2.26
C SER A 64 18.93 -5.15 3.46
N LYS A 65 18.77 -3.83 3.24
CA LYS A 65 18.84 -2.82 4.30
C LYS A 65 17.45 -2.49 4.81
N ILE A 66 17.30 -2.48 6.13
CA ILE A 66 16.09 -2.06 6.81
C ILE A 66 16.39 -0.78 7.59
N CYS A 67 15.69 0.29 7.25
CA CYS A 67 15.84 1.60 7.89
C CYS A 67 14.49 2.01 8.50
N PRO A 68 14.43 2.30 9.81
CA PRO A 68 13.23 2.89 10.39
C PRO A 68 13.05 4.29 9.81
N LYS A 69 11.85 4.59 9.31
CA LYS A 69 11.46 5.96 8.97
C LYS A 69 10.73 6.55 10.18
N PRO A 70 11.12 7.76 10.65
CA PRO A 70 10.42 8.41 11.75
C PRO A 70 8.92 8.58 11.42
N GLU A 71 8.09 8.61 12.46
CA GLU A 71 6.63 8.70 12.38
C GLU A 71 6.21 9.74 11.33
N CYS A 72 5.50 9.30 10.30
CA CYS A 72 4.89 10.20 9.33
C CYS A 72 3.42 10.35 9.65
N GLU A 73 2.87 11.56 9.48
CA GLU A 73 1.42 11.74 9.46
C GLU A 73 0.83 10.79 8.41
N THR A 74 -0.20 10.06 8.82
CA THR A 74 -0.73 8.98 8.01
C THR A 74 -1.45 9.54 6.78
N LEU A 75 -1.23 8.93 5.61
CA LEU A 75 -2.15 9.09 4.46
C LEU A 75 -3.52 8.41 4.72
N LEU A 76 -3.67 7.79 5.89
CA LEU A 76 -4.87 7.09 6.37
C LEU A 76 -5.83 8.02 7.14
N LYS A 77 -5.61 9.34 7.10
CA LYS A 77 -6.52 10.33 7.69
C LYS A 77 -7.95 10.04 7.22
N ASN A 78 -8.86 9.81 8.18
CA ASN A 78 -10.30 9.57 8.01
C ASN A 78 -10.74 8.14 7.62
N GLN A 79 -9.91 7.11 7.79
CA GLN A 79 -10.35 5.70 7.64
C GLN A 79 -10.12 4.88 8.92
N ASP A 80 -11.08 4.00 9.23
CA ASP A 80 -10.93 3.00 10.28
C ASP A 80 -9.83 2.00 9.90
N VAL A 81 -8.59 2.26 10.33
CA VAL A 81 -7.44 1.38 10.08
C VAL A 81 -7.60 0.07 10.87
N LEU A 82 -7.62 -1.05 10.15
CA LEU A 82 -7.71 -2.39 10.72
C LEU A 82 -6.38 -3.14 10.59
N PRO A 83 -6.08 -4.10 11.49
CA PRO A 83 -4.89 -4.93 11.37
C PRO A 83 -4.91 -5.78 10.11
N LEU A 84 -3.72 -6.01 9.55
CA LEU A 84 -3.50 -6.98 8.50
C LEU A 84 -3.34 -8.38 9.09
N GLU A 85 -4.15 -9.31 8.59
CA GLU A 85 -4.06 -10.73 8.85
C GLU A 85 -3.26 -11.39 7.71
N THR A 86 -1.97 -11.60 7.95
CA THR A 86 -1.04 -12.12 6.93
C THR A 86 -1.46 -13.53 6.44
N SER A 87 -2.04 -14.34 7.33
CA SER A 87 -2.57 -15.67 7.02
C SER A 87 -3.75 -15.64 6.04
N ALA A 88 -4.48 -14.53 5.96
CA ALA A 88 -5.64 -14.35 5.08
C ALA A 88 -5.26 -13.91 3.66
N ILE A 89 -3.99 -13.56 3.39
CA ILE A 89 -3.51 -13.17 2.07
C ILE A 89 -3.36 -14.43 1.21
N ARG A 90 -4.11 -14.47 0.10
CA ARG A 90 -4.10 -15.53 -0.91
C ARG A 90 -3.64 -15.01 -2.27
N ILE A 91 -4.02 -13.79 -2.61
CA ILE A 91 -3.57 -13.06 -3.79
C ILE A 91 -2.37 -12.22 -3.39
N ASP A 92 -1.21 -12.61 -3.88
CA ASP A 92 0.05 -11.91 -3.61
C ASP A 92 0.26 -10.71 -4.55
N PHE A 93 1.33 -9.95 -4.31
CA PHE A 93 1.65 -8.72 -5.02
C PHE A 93 1.64 -8.86 -6.55
N ASP A 94 2.38 -9.83 -7.10
CA ASP A 94 2.50 -9.98 -8.56
C ASP A 94 1.15 -10.26 -9.21
N GLU A 95 0.34 -11.10 -8.56
CA GLU A 95 -0.99 -11.45 -9.04
C GLU A 95 -1.95 -10.27 -8.92
N ALA A 96 -1.92 -9.55 -7.80
CA ALA A 96 -2.72 -8.35 -7.59
C ALA A 96 -2.43 -7.27 -8.65
N VAL A 97 -1.14 -6.99 -8.92
CA VAL A 97 -0.71 -6.05 -9.96
C VAL A 97 -1.15 -6.51 -11.34
N LYS A 98 -1.04 -7.81 -11.64
CA LYS A 98 -1.50 -8.39 -12.91
C LYS A 98 -3.01 -8.27 -13.10
N LEU A 99 -3.81 -8.59 -12.07
CA LEU A 99 -5.26 -8.51 -12.12
C LEU A 99 -5.74 -7.06 -12.26
N ALA A 100 -5.18 -6.14 -11.47
CA ALA A 100 -5.49 -4.72 -11.58
C ALA A 100 -5.06 -4.13 -12.93
N GLY A 101 -3.91 -4.55 -13.47
CA GLY A 101 -3.43 -4.09 -14.78
C GLY A 101 -4.37 -4.52 -15.91
N LYS A 102 -4.86 -5.76 -15.86
CA LYS A 102 -5.90 -6.24 -16.79
C LYS A 102 -7.21 -5.45 -16.66
N ALA A 103 -7.65 -5.19 -15.42
CA ALA A 103 -8.88 -4.42 -15.17
C ALA A 103 -8.76 -2.98 -15.68
N ALA A 104 -7.61 -2.34 -15.45
CA ALA A 104 -7.33 -0.98 -15.90
C ALA A 104 -7.25 -0.90 -17.42
N ALA A 105 -6.50 -1.81 -18.07
CA ALA A 105 -6.37 -1.85 -19.52
C ALA A 105 -7.71 -2.09 -20.24
N LYS A 106 -8.63 -2.82 -19.63
CA LYS A 106 -9.99 -3.06 -20.15
C LYS A 106 -10.92 -1.85 -19.97
N SER A 107 -10.75 -1.08 -18.90
CA SER A 107 -11.73 -0.05 -18.50
C SER A 107 -11.30 1.37 -18.92
N TYR A 108 -9.99 1.60 -19.10
CA TYR A 108 -9.41 2.92 -19.30
C TYR A 108 -8.42 2.90 -20.47
N HIS A 109 -8.94 2.55 -21.66
CA HIS A 109 -8.17 2.54 -22.90
C HIS A 109 -7.55 3.92 -23.19
N GLY A 110 -6.31 3.93 -23.66
CA GLY A 110 -5.58 5.15 -24.04
C GLY A 110 -4.78 5.80 -22.92
N GLU A 111 -4.95 5.38 -21.66
CA GLU A 111 -4.14 5.88 -20.56
C GLU A 111 -2.76 5.19 -20.54
N THR A 112 -1.69 6.00 -20.54
CA THR A 112 -0.32 5.50 -20.41
C THR A 112 0.16 5.62 -18.98
N GLN A 113 0.40 4.50 -18.31
CA GLN A 113 0.95 4.45 -16.95
C GLN A 113 2.37 5.03 -16.89
N MET A 114 2.63 5.90 -15.92
CA MET A 114 3.96 6.40 -15.55
C MET A 114 4.48 5.76 -14.28
N LYS A 115 3.61 5.62 -13.28
CA LYS A 115 3.98 5.17 -11.94
C LYS A 115 2.85 4.32 -11.36
N THR A 116 3.22 3.29 -10.61
CA THR A 116 2.31 2.43 -9.85
C THR A 116 2.57 2.63 -8.38
N ILE A 117 1.49 2.81 -7.62
CA ILE A 117 1.48 2.82 -6.17
C ILE A 117 0.62 1.64 -5.74
N VAL A 118 1.14 0.78 -4.87
CA VAL A 118 0.43 -0.40 -4.37
C VAL A 118 0.43 -0.36 -2.86
N VAL A 119 -0.75 -0.53 -2.28
CA VAL A 119 -0.94 -0.58 -0.83
C VAL A 119 -1.77 -1.81 -0.48
N LEU A 120 -1.23 -2.73 0.29
CA LEU A 120 -2.02 -3.69 1.05
C LEU A 120 -2.45 -3.02 2.35
N GLN A 121 -3.75 -2.97 2.61
CA GLN A 121 -4.31 -2.33 3.80
C GLN A 121 -5.65 -2.97 4.18
N ALA A 122 -6.14 -2.69 5.38
CA ALA A 122 -7.47 -3.12 5.81
C ALA A 122 -8.27 -1.96 6.40
N ASN A 123 -9.56 -1.88 6.03
CA ASN A 123 -10.52 -0.93 6.61
C ASN A 123 -11.93 -1.53 6.65
N LYS A 124 -12.88 -0.85 7.31
CA LYS A 124 -14.27 -1.36 7.44
C LYS A 124 -15.03 -1.47 6.12
N GLU A 125 -14.72 -0.64 5.13
CA GLU A 125 -15.46 -0.60 3.85
C GLU A 125 -15.11 -1.78 2.94
N PHE A 126 -13.82 -2.12 2.83
CA PHE A 126 -13.33 -3.11 1.88
C PHE A 126 -12.71 -4.35 2.53
N GLY A 127 -12.60 -4.38 3.86
CA GLY A 127 -11.78 -5.38 4.55
C GLY A 127 -10.32 -5.29 4.12
N GLN A 128 -9.59 -6.40 4.19
CA GLN A 128 -8.20 -6.49 3.72
C GLN A 128 -8.15 -6.56 2.19
N HIS A 129 -7.49 -5.57 1.59
CA HIS A 129 -7.51 -5.37 0.15
C HIS A 129 -6.20 -4.77 -0.36
N TRP A 130 -5.94 -5.01 -1.64
CA TRP A 130 -4.97 -4.26 -2.40
C TRP A 130 -5.62 -3.01 -2.97
N ASN A 131 -5.02 -1.86 -2.73
CA ASN A 131 -5.33 -0.60 -3.40
C ASN A 131 -4.18 -0.28 -4.36
N ILE A 132 -4.44 -0.34 -5.66
CA ILE A 132 -3.47 -0.17 -6.73
C ILE A 132 -3.83 1.08 -7.52
N ALA A 133 -2.97 2.09 -7.43
CA ALA A 133 -3.13 3.36 -8.14
C ALA A 133 -2.11 3.46 -9.28
N TYR A 134 -2.60 3.66 -10.50
CA TYR A 134 -1.80 3.98 -11.67
C TYR A 134 -1.87 5.48 -11.94
N VAL A 135 -0.73 6.16 -11.82
CA VAL A 135 -0.58 7.55 -12.24
C VAL A 135 -0.28 7.54 -13.74
N THR A 136 -1.08 8.25 -14.52
CA THR A 136 -1.00 8.26 -15.98
C THR A 136 -0.32 9.52 -16.51
N ARG A 137 0.19 9.46 -17.74
CA ARG A 137 0.72 10.64 -18.47
C ARG A 137 -0.31 11.75 -18.66
N GLY A 138 -1.59 11.40 -18.69
CA GLY A 138 -2.69 12.36 -18.76
C GLY A 138 -3.01 13.03 -17.42
N PHE A 139 -2.13 12.92 -16.42
CA PHE A 139 -2.35 13.41 -15.05
C PHE A 139 -3.65 12.89 -14.45
N LYS A 140 -3.95 11.61 -14.67
CA LYS A 140 -5.04 10.91 -14.00
C LYS A 140 -4.49 9.86 -13.04
N SER A 141 -5.31 9.49 -12.06
CA SER A 141 -5.06 8.38 -11.16
C SER A 141 -6.16 7.34 -11.33
N ILE A 142 -5.80 6.18 -11.85
CA ILE A 142 -6.68 5.00 -11.92
C ILE A 142 -6.47 4.20 -10.65
N ASN A 143 -7.50 4.12 -9.80
CA ASN A 143 -7.48 3.41 -8.53
C ASN A 143 -8.31 2.13 -8.63
N ILE A 144 -7.66 0.98 -8.49
CA ILE A 144 -8.27 -0.34 -8.48
C ILE A 144 -8.12 -0.92 -7.07
N LYS A 145 -9.25 -1.26 -6.44
CA LYS A 145 -9.25 -2.04 -5.19
C LYS A 145 -9.66 -3.46 -5.47
N LEU A 146 -8.87 -4.43 -5.04
CA LEU A 146 -9.19 -5.86 -5.13
C LEU A 146 -8.99 -6.59 -3.81
N SER A 147 -9.81 -7.61 -3.58
CA SER A 147 -9.72 -8.45 -2.39
C SER A 147 -8.44 -9.27 -2.40
N CYS A 148 -7.72 -9.31 -1.27
CA CYS A 148 -6.51 -10.12 -1.14
C CYS A 148 -6.81 -11.62 -0.95
N LYS A 149 -8.08 -12.01 -0.83
CA LYS A 149 -8.51 -13.40 -0.60
C LYS A 149 -8.82 -14.15 -1.89
N ASP A 150 -9.45 -13.47 -2.85
CA ASP A 150 -10.03 -14.09 -4.04
C ASP A 150 -9.77 -13.30 -5.34
N GLY A 151 -9.13 -12.12 -5.26
CA GLY A 151 -8.76 -11.33 -6.43
C GLY A 151 -9.93 -10.53 -7.02
N LYS A 152 -11.10 -10.56 -6.38
CA LYS A 152 -12.29 -9.86 -6.87
C LYS A 152 -12.07 -8.34 -6.83
N ILE A 153 -12.31 -7.67 -7.95
CA ILE A 153 -12.33 -6.20 -8.02
C ILE A 153 -13.53 -5.69 -7.21
N MET A 154 -13.26 -4.89 -6.18
CA MET A 154 -14.28 -4.28 -5.32
C MET A 154 -14.59 -2.84 -5.73
N GLN A 155 -13.60 -2.14 -6.29
CA GLN A 155 -13.76 -0.77 -6.76
C GLN A 155 -12.79 -0.48 -7.90
N SER A 156 -13.25 0.30 -8.87
CA SER A 156 -12.44 0.85 -9.96
C SER A 156 -12.86 2.29 -10.20
N LYS A 157 -11.93 3.23 -10.07
CA LYS A 157 -12.18 4.67 -10.22
C LYS A 157 -11.06 5.34 -11.00
N ILE A 158 -11.38 6.36 -11.77
CA ILE A 158 -10.40 7.24 -12.41
C ILE A 158 -10.67 8.67 -11.97
N ASN A 159 -9.64 9.38 -11.50
CA ASN A 159 -9.72 10.77 -11.05
C ASN A 159 -8.70 11.61 -11.81
N SER A 160 -9.07 12.85 -12.16
CA SER A 160 -8.12 13.88 -12.60
C SER A 160 -7.25 14.32 -11.42
N LEU A 161 -5.95 14.53 -11.66
CA LEU A 161 -5.03 15.12 -10.69
C LEU A 161 -4.91 16.65 -10.84
N ILE A 162 -5.50 17.23 -11.89
CA ILE A 162 -5.43 18.66 -12.22
C ILE A 162 -6.56 19.45 -11.53
N ASP A 163 -7.65 18.80 -11.12
CA ASP A 163 -8.84 19.48 -10.57
C ASP A 163 -8.70 19.93 -9.10
N ILE A 164 -7.48 19.95 -8.55
CA ILE A 164 -7.20 20.58 -7.25
C ILE A 164 -6.96 22.08 -7.49
N SER A 165 -8.02 22.82 -7.80
CA SER A 165 -7.98 24.28 -7.68
C SER A 165 -7.93 24.63 -6.20
N PRO A 166 -7.00 25.49 -5.73
CA PRO A 166 -7.12 26.07 -4.41
C PRO A 166 -8.43 26.85 -4.38
N GLY A 167 -9.33 26.47 -3.47
CA GLY A 167 -10.51 27.28 -3.16
C GLY A 167 -10.06 28.70 -2.91
N LYS A 168 -10.64 29.64 -3.66
CA LYS A 168 -10.47 31.07 -3.45
C LYS A 168 -10.80 31.37 -1.99
N GLY A 169 -9.84 31.98 -1.30
CA GLY A 169 -10.07 32.64 -0.02
C GLY A 169 -10.94 33.88 -0.16
#